data_AF-A0AAD1W4N9-F1
#
_entry.id   AF-A0AAD1W4N9-F1
#
_cell.length_a   1.000
_cell.length_b   1.000
_cell.length_c   1.000
_cell.angle_alpha   90.00
_cell.angle_beta   90.00
_cell.angle_gamma   90.00
#
_symmetry.space_group_name_H-M   'P 1'
#
loop_
_entity.id
_entity.type
_entity.pdbx_description
1 polymer ?
#
loop_
_entity_poly.entity_id
_entity_poly.type
_entity_poly.pdbx_seq_one_letter_code
_entity_poly.pdbx_strand_id
1 'polypeptide(L)'
;MGGTKKRRDTTPSVATLFRGKEDGRPSLSQGHTETCSNSDDYEAAERHAAPITKEDLKKLLKETSDDIKAYTAAALASRTSRTETQIAETQDKLKTHTGDIGAMQDKILYLEDGLEDLNNRSRRQNIRIRGLPESVLPETLLPTVRAIFQSLLPDASEQDLYIERAHRALRPPTYNMNAPRDIITKLLYFPIKERLMKAAWDNPPTYQGQTLHFYQDLSPTTLQKRRDLNPLTTALVEKGWRYTWGHPFKLHVKKGEQTYTLHQVTDMQDFAQYIGLSLRQPAQETESSTPAGDNRRDEPRPRHPRQQAKPRPSTTSVGQAHTDT
;
A
#
# COMPACT_ATOMS: atom_id res chain seq x y z
N MET A 1 -13.95 -47.74 7.09
CA MET A 1 -14.97 -47.07 6.27
C MET A 1 -14.81 -45.56 6.44
N GLY A 2 -14.93 -44.79 5.34
CA GLY A 2 -15.20 -43.35 5.39
C GLY A 2 -14.00 -42.41 5.45
N GLY A 3 -13.23 -42.31 4.37
CA GLY A 3 -12.34 -41.16 4.15
C GLY A 3 -13.10 -40.02 3.46
N THR A 4 -12.98 -38.79 3.93
CA THR A 4 -13.38 -37.58 3.20
C THR A 4 -12.24 -36.58 3.12
N LYS A 5 -11.95 -36.19 1.87
CA LYS A 5 -10.78 -35.47 1.38
C LYS A 5 -10.79 -33.99 1.77
N LYS A 6 -9.62 -33.50 2.20
CA LYS A 6 -9.16 -32.11 2.08
C LYS A 6 -9.31 -31.63 0.63
N ARG A 7 -10.11 -30.59 0.39
CA ARG A 7 -10.10 -29.82 -0.86
C ARG A 7 -8.83 -28.94 -0.86
N ARG A 8 -7.97 -29.12 -1.86
CA ARG A 8 -6.89 -28.20 -2.20
C ARG A 8 -7.38 -27.37 -3.40
N ASP A 9 -7.36 -26.06 -3.24
CA ASP A 9 -7.54 -25.12 -4.33
C ASP A 9 -6.36 -25.26 -5.30
N THR A 10 -6.68 -25.60 -6.54
CA THR A 10 -5.72 -25.62 -7.66
C THR A 10 -6.15 -24.52 -8.62
N THR A 11 -5.35 -23.47 -8.68
CA THR A 11 -5.43 -22.44 -9.71
C THR A 11 -5.11 -23.06 -11.08
N PRO A 12 -5.95 -22.90 -12.11
CA PRO A 12 -5.58 -23.32 -13.45
C PRO A 12 -4.67 -22.26 -14.10
N SER A 13 -3.57 -22.77 -14.65
CA SER A 13 -2.60 -22.10 -15.50
C SER A 13 -3.25 -21.47 -16.75
N VAL A 14 -2.65 -20.39 -17.23
CA VAL A 14 -3.06 -19.44 -18.30
C VAL A 14 -3.12 -20.08 -19.72
N ALA A 15 -3.20 -21.40 -19.84
CA ALA A 15 -3.05 -22.09 -21.13
C ALA A 15 -4.34 -22.65 -21.77
N THR A 16 -5.53 -22.43 -21.19
CA THR A 16 -6.76 -23.08 -21.69
C THR A 16 -7.90 -22.10 -21.91
N LEU A 17 -7.75 -21.17 -22.86
CA LEU A 17 -8.89 -20.35 -23.31
C LEU A 17 -8.77 -19.89 -24.77
N PHE A 18 -8.33 -20.77 -25.66
CA PHE A 18 -8.59 -20.63 -27.10
C PHE A 18 -8.90 -22.01 -27.68
N ARG A 19 -10.15 -22.44 -27.53
CA ARG A 19 -10.73 -23.44 -28.43
C ARG A 19 -11.93 -22.78 -29.10
N GLY A 20 -11.63 -22.04 -30.15
CA GLY A 20 -12.66 -21.54 -31.06
C GLY A 20 -13.45 -22.74 -31.60
N LYS A 21 -14.77 -22.62 -31.58
CA LYS A 21 -15.67 -23.44 -32.39
C LYS A 21 -15.23 -23.28 -33.84
N GLU A 22 -14.69 -24.34 -34.42
CA GLU A 22 -14.65 -24.49 -35.87
C GLU A 22 -16.07 -24.89 -36.29
N ASP A 23 -16.80 -23.92 -36.83
CA ASP A 23 -18.05 -24.15 -37.53
C ASP A 23 -17.79 -25.00 -38.79
N GLY A 24 -18.79 -25.82 -39.13
CA GLY A 24 -18.68 -27.00 -39.99
C GLY A 24 -17.96 -26.80 -41.31
N ARG A 25 -16.95 -27.66 -41.55
CA ARG A 25 -16.50 -28.01 -42.89
C ARG A 25 -17.60 -28.81 -43.60
N PRO A 26 -18.07 -28.43 -44.79
CA PRO A 26 -18.83 -29.34 -45.62
C PRO A 26 -17.90 -30.48 -46.07
N SER A 27 -18.29 -31.71 -45.76
CA SER A 27 -17.62 -32.93 -46.23
C SER A 27 -17.68 -33.00 -47.75
N LEU A 28 -16.53 -33.15 -48.41
CA LEU A 28 -16.46 -33.56 -49.81
C LEU A 28 -17.16 -34.91 -49.98
N SER A 29 -18.35 -34.91 -50.58
CA SER A 29 -18.91 -36.11 -51.19
C SER A 29 -18.16 -36.40 -52.48
N GLN A 30 -17.65 -37.62 -52.59
CA GLN A 30 -16.94 -38.15 -53.74
C GLN A 30 -17.75 -37.91 -55.02
N GLY A 31 -17.15 -37.21 -55.98
CA GLY A 31 -17.69 -37.11 -57.33
C GLY A 31 -17.63 -38.48 -58.01
N HIS A 32 -18.77 -38.94 -58.51
CA HIS A 32 -18.77 -39.94 -59.57
C HIS A 32 -18.21 -39.28 -60.83
N THR A 33 -17.07 -39.76 -61.32
CA THR A 33 -16.58 -39.47 -62.65
C THR A 33 -17.29 -40.39 -63.63
N GLU A 34 -18.43 -39.94 -64.16
CA GLU A 34 -18.94 -40.49 -65.42
C GLU A 34 -18.09 -39.92 -66.55
N THR A 35 -17.19 -40.75 -67.07
CA THR A 35 -16.50 -40.48 -68.34
C THR A 35 -17.51 -40.68 -69.47
N CYS A 36 -18.21 -39.62 -69.87
CA CYS A 36 -18.93 -39.59 -71.14
C CYS A 36 -17.90 -39.41 -72.27
N SER A 37 -17.54 -40.51 -72.91
CA SER A 37 -16.83 -40.53 -74.18
C SER A 37 -17.80 -40.18 -75.31
N ASN A 38 -17.96 -38.89 -75.63
CA ASN A 38 -18.55 -38.43 -76.90
C ASN A 38 -17.75 -37.22 -77.38
N SER A 39 -16.96 -37.41 -78.44
CA SER A 39 -16.16 -36.36 -79.08
C SER A 39 -16.97 -35.40 -79.95
N ASP A 40 -18.26 -35.67 -80.15
CA ASP A 40 -19.06 -35.01 -81.18
C ASP A 40 -20.01 -33.93 -80.62
N ASP A 41 -20.03 -33.76 -79.29
CA ASP A 41 -20.83 -32.72 -78.61
C ASP A 41 -20.04 -31.41 -78.39
N TYR A 42 -18.72 -31.41 -78.61
CA TYR A 42 -17.86 -30.24 -78.40
C TYR A 42 -18.04 -29.17 -79.51
N GLU A 43 -18.28 -29.57 -80.77
CA GLU A 43 -18.47 -28.62 -81.87
C GLU A 43 -19.88 -27.98 -81.92
N ALA A 44 -20.87 -28.60 -81.27
CA ALA A 44 -22.24 -28.05 -81.19
C ALA A 44 -22.39 -27.03 -80.04
N ALA A 45 -21.63 -27.20 -78.95
CA ALA A 45 -21.61 -26.27 -77.82
C ALA A 45 -20.90 -24.94 -78.15
N GLU A 46 -19.91 -24.96 -79.04
CA GLU A 46 -19.19 -23.75 -79.47
C GLU A 46 -20.02 -22.85 -80.43
N ARG A 47 -21.03 -23.39 -81.11
CA ARG A 47 -21.84 -22.64 -82.09
C ARG A 47 -23.03 -21.87 -81.48
N HIS A 48 -23.29 -22.00 -80.18
CA HIS A 48 -24.35 -21.29 -79.47
C HIS A 48 -23.91 -20.49 -78.24
N ALA A 49 -22.59 -20.32 -78.03
CA ALA A 49 -22.10 -19.37 -77.04
C ALA A 49 -22.23 -17.95 -77.59
N ALA A 50 -23.27 -17.22 -77.18
CA ALA A 50 -23.40 -15.79 -77.48
C ALA A 50 -22.11 -15.07 -77.04
N PRO A 51 -21.55 -14.16 -77.87
CA PRO A 51 -20.34 -13.44 -77.48
C PRO A 51 -20.65 -12.63 -76.23
N ILE A 52 -19.95 -12.91 -75.13
CA ILE A 52 -20.07 -12.15 -73.89
C ILE A 52 -19.84 -10.68 -74.24
N THR A 53 -20.90 -9.86 -74.10
CA THR A 53 -20.80 -8.46 -74.49
C THR A 53 -20.11 -7.66 -73.39
N LYS A 54 -19.55 -6.51 -73.76
CA LYS A 54 -18.98 -5.55 -72.79
C LYS A 54 -20.02 -5.10 -71.75
N GLU A 55 -21.30 -5.16 -72.08
CA GLU A 55 -22.42 -4.81 -71.20
C GLU A 55 -22.71 -5.92 -70.19
N ASP A 56 -22.64 -7.19 -70.59
CA ASP A 56 -22.78 -8.33 -69.68
C ASP A 56 -21.66 -8.37 -68.64
N LEU A 57 -20.41 -8.09 -69.06
CA LEU A 57 -19.28 -7.97 -68.12
C LEU A 57 -19.47 -6.80 -67.15
N LYS A 58 -19.96 -5.64 -67.62
CA LYS A 58 -20.26 -4.50 -66.74
C LYS A 58 -21.37 -4.82 -65.75
N LYS A 59 -22.40 -5.58 -66.18
CA LYS A 59 -23.51 -5.99 -65.33
C LYS A 59 -23.04 -6.96 -64.24
N LEU A 60 -22.28 -8.00 -64.60
CA LEU A 60 -21.69 -8.94 -63.64
C LEU A 60 -20.71 -8.25 -62.69
N LEU A 61 -19.89 -7.30 -63.17
CA LEU A 61 -19.00 -6.53 -62.31
C LEU A 61 -19.78 -5.69 -61.29
N LYS A 62 -20.93 -5.12 -61.72
CA LYS A 62 -21.80 -4.34 -60.83
C LYS A 62 -22.47 -5.23 -59.80
N GLU A 63 -23.04 -6.36 -60.22
CA GLU A 63 -23.68 -7.35 -59.34
C GLU A 63 -22.69 -7.90 -58.30
N THR A 64 -21.52 -8.37 -58.73
CA THR A 64 -20.45 -8.85 -57.82
C THR A 64 -19.94 -7.76 -56.88
N SER A 65 -19.80 -6.51 -57.35
CA SER A 65 -19.48 -5.36 -56.50
C SER A 65 -20.55 -5.13 -55.44
N ASP A 66 -21.83 -5.21 -55.81
CA ASP A 66 -22.94 -4.95 -54.90
C ASP A 66 -23.10 -6.11 -53.88
N ASP A 67 -22.84 -7.35 -54.28
CA ASP A 67 -22.76 -8.52 -53.38
C ASP A 67 -21.61 -8.41 -52.38
N ILE A 68 -20.42 -7.98 -52.82
CA ILE A 68 -19.28 -7.72 -51.93
C ILE A 68 -19.62 -6.61 -50.94
N LYS A 69 -20.24 -5.52 -51.38
CA LYS A 69 -20.70 -4.44 -50.49
C LYS A 69 -21.73 -4.95 -49.48
N ALA A 70 -22.70 -5.74 -49.91
CA ALA A 70 -23.72 -6.30 -49.03
C ALA A 70 -23.11 -7.24 -47.97
N TYR A 71 -22.22 -8.15 -48.40
CA TYR A 71 -21.53 -9.07 -47.51
C TYR A 71 -20.63 -8.33 -46.51
N THR A 72 -19.83 -7.36 -46.98
CA THR A 72 -18.95 -6.57 -46.12
C THR A 72 -19.73 -5.70 -45.14
N ALA A 73 -20.83 -5.08 -45.56
CA ALA A 73 -21.72 -4.33 -44.69
C ALA A 73 -22.33 -5.22 -43.59
N ALA A 74 -22.81 -6.42 -43.95
CA ALA A 74 -23.36 -7.38 -42.99
C ALA A 74 -22.31 -7.88 -41.99
N ALA A 75 -21.11 -8.22 -42.47
CA ALA A 75 -19.99 -8.67 -41.63
C ALA A 75 -19.52 -7.56 -40.67
N LEU A 76 -19.43 -6.31 -41.15
CA LEU A 76 -19.11 -5.16 -40.31
C LEU A 76 -20.20 -4.90 -39.28
N ALA A 77 -21.48 -4.92 -39.66
CA ALA A 77 -22.59 -4.72 -38.74
C ALA A 77 -22.60 -5.77 -37.60
N SER A 78 -22.36 -7.05 -37.93
CA SER A 78 -22.26 -8.12 -36.94
C SER A 78 -21.08 -7.91 -35.97
N ARG A 79 -19.91 -7.55 -36.50
CA ARG A 79 -18.73 -7.24 -35.67
C ARG A 79 -18.97 -6.04 -34.78
N THR A 80 -19.55 -4.96 -35.31
CA THR A 80 -19.88 -3.74 -34.56
C THR A 80 -20.85 -4.05 -33.43
N SER A 81 -21.94 -4.75 -33.70
CA SER A 81 -22.92 -5.16 -32.67
C SER A 81 -22.28 -6.02 -31.57
N ARG A 82 -21.39 -6.96 -31.94
CA ARG A 82 -20.64 -7.75 -30.97
C ARG A 82 -19.72 -6.87 -30.11
N THR A 83 -18.99 -5.93 -30.72
CA THR A 83 -18.11 -5.03 -29.97
C THR A 83 -18.89 -4.08 -29.07
N GLU A 84 -20.03 -3.56 -29.52
CA GLU A 84 -20.91 -2.71 -28.70
C GLU A 84 -21.43 -3.46 -27.48
N THR A 85 -21.86 -4.72 -27.66
CA THR A 85 -22.30 -5.58 -26.55
C THR A 85 -21.16 -5.82 -25.56
N GLN A 86 -19.96 -6.15 -26.06
CA GLN A 86 -18.78 -6.33 -25.21
C GLN A 86 -18.41 -5.05 -24.46
N ILE A 87 -18.49 -3.89 -25.13
CA ILE A 87 -18.24 -2.58 -24.50
C ILE A 87 -19.25 -2.33 -23.38
N ALA A 88 -20.54 -2.54 -23.63
CA ALA A 88 -21.59 -2.38 -22.60
C ALA A 88 -21.33 -3.30 -21.39
N GLU A 89 -21.05 -4.58 -21.62
CA GLU A 89 -20.71 -5.52 -20.54
C GLU A 89 -19.46 -5.08 -19.75
N THR A 90 -18.42 -4.59 -20.44
CA THR A 90 -17.20 -4.11 -19.76
C THR A 90 -17.45 -2.82 -18.98
N GLN A 91 -18.28 -1.91 -19.49
CA GLN A 91 -18.67 -0.69 -18.79
C GLN A 91 -19.44 -1.00 -17.51
N ASP A 92 -20.36 -1.97 -17.55
CA ASP A 92 -21.11 -2.36 -16.36
C ASP A 92 -20.21 -3.04 -15.33
N LYS A 93 -19.30 -3.93 -15.75
CA LYS A 93 -18.27 -4.50 -14.86
C LYS A 93 -17.38 -3.42 -14.24
N LEU A 94 -16.98 -2.40 -15.02
CA LEU A 94 -16.17 -1.29 -14.52
C LEU A 94 -16.92 -0.47 -13.46
N LYS A 95 -18.23 -0.21 -13.65
CA LYS A 95 -19.06 0.46 -12.64
C LYS A 95 -19.13 -0.36 -11.36
N THR A 96 -19.37 -1.66 -11.46
CA THR A 96 -19.39 -2.56 -10.29
C THR A 96 -18.05 -2.54 -9.56
N HIS A 97 -16.94 -2.71 -10.28
CA HIS A 97 -15.60 -2.67 -9.68
C HIS A 97 -15.27 -1.32 -9.04
N THR A 98 -15.70 -0.21 -9.63
CA THR A 98 -15.51 1.12 -9.04
C THR A 98 -16.27 1.24 -7.72
N GLY A 99 -17.50 0.72 -7.65
CA GLY A 99 -18.27 0.64 -6.40
C GLY A 99 -17.61 -0.26 -5.35
N ASP A 100 -17.14 -1.44 -5.76
CA ASP A 100 -16.43 -2.37 -4.88
C ASP A 100 -15.15 -1.75 -4.31
N ILE A 101 -14.37 -1.02 -5.13
CA ILE A 101 -13.16 -0.31 -4.70
C ILE A 101 -13.51 0.75 -3.66
N GLY A 102 -14.57 1.55 -3.88
CA GLY A 102 -15.03 2.53 -2.89
C GLY A 102 -15.40 1.88 -1.56
N ALA A 103 -16.20 0.81 -1.60
CA ALA A 103 -16.59 0.07 -0.39
C ALA A 103 -15.37 -0.57 0.33
N MET A 104 -14.37 -1.03 -0.42
CA MET A 104 -13.13 -1.54 0.15
C MET A 104 -12.29 -0.42 0.80
N GLN A 105 -12.21 0.76 0.17
CA GLN A 105 -11.52 1.93 0.74
C GLN A 105 -12.16 2.35 2.07
N ASP A 106 -13.48 2.45 2.13
CA ASP A 106 -14.21 2.79 3.36
C ASP A 106 -13.95 1.76 4.46
N LYS A 107 -13.92 0.47 4.10
CA LYS A 107 -13.61 -0.61 5.04
C LYS A 107 -12.17 -0.56 5.54
N ILE A 108 -11.20 -0.22 4.68
CA ILE A 108 -9.81 -0.04 5.08
C ILE A 108 -9.70 1.08 6.10
N LEU A 109 -10.29 2.25 5.82
CA LEU A 109 -10.29 3.38 6.76
C LEU A 109 -10.90 3.02 8.11
N TYR A 110 -12.05 2.33 8.10
CA TYR A 110 -12.70 1.86 9.33
C TYR A 110 -11.80 0.90 10.15
N LEU A 111 -11.12 -0.02 9.47
CA LEU A 111 -10.21 -0.97 10.13
C LEU A 111 -8.94 -0.29 10.65
N GLU A 112 -8.39 0.68 9.92
CA GLU A 112 -7.23 1.46 10.32
C GLU A 112 -7.52 2.28 11.58
N ASP A 113 -8.67 2.96 11.63
CA ASP A 113 -9.11 3.71 12.82
C ASP A 113 -9.35 2.78 14.01
N GLY A 114 -9.97 1.61 13.79
CA GLY A 114 -10.15 0.60 14.82
C GLY A 114 -8.83 0.04 15.35
N LEU A 115 -7.87 -0.23 14.46
CA LEU A 115 -6.54 -0.71 14.83
C LEU A 115 -5.77 0.33 15.63
N GLU A 116 -5.85 1.61 15.24
CA GLU A 116 -5.24 2.71 15.97
C GLU A 116 -5.81 2.84 17.39
N ASP A 117 -7.14 2.82 17.54
CA ASP A 117 -7.81 2.90 18.83
C ASP A 117 -7.43 1.71 19.74
N LEU A 118 -7.41 0.48 19.23
CA LEU A 118 -6.97 -0.70 19.98
C LEU A 118 -5.52 -0.57 20.45
N ASN A 119 -4.63 -0.12 19.56
CA ASN A 119 -3.20 0.04 19.88
C ASN A 119 -3.01 1.10 20.97
N ASN A 120 -3.73 2.22 20.89
CA ASN A 120 -3.68 3.28 21.89
C ASN A 120 -4.31 2.88 23.23
N ARG A 121 -5.41 2.12 23.24
CA ARG A 121 -6.00 1.58 24.47
C ARG A 121 -5.04 0.64 25.18
N SER A 122 -4.35 -0.22 24.44
CA SER A 122 -3.32 -1.11 24.97
C SER A 122 -2.15 -0.36 25.62
N ARG A 123 -1.77 0.81 25.06
CA ARG A 123 -0.66 1.64 25.54
C ARG A 123 -1.05 2.73 26.53
N ARG A 124 -2.33 2.90 26.86
CA ARG A 124 -2.84 4.03 27.66
C ARG A 124 -2.16 4.15 29.04
N GLN A 125 -1.83 3.02 29.64
CA GLN A 125 -1.16 2.90 30.94
C GLN A 125 0.37 2.96 30.85
N ASN A 126 0.92 3.02 29.63
CA ASN A 126 2.35 3.07 29.42
C ASN A 126 2.87 4.52 29.56
N ILE A 127 4.09 4.62 30.08
CA ILE A 127 4.90 5.84 30.10
C ILE A 127 6.19 5.56 29.34
N ARG A 128 6.59 6.52 28.52
CA ARG A 128 7.86 6.50 27.80
C ARG A 128 8.82 7.50 28.45
N ILE A 129 9.93 7.00 28.98
CA ILE A 129 10.97 7.80 29.64
C ILE A 129 12.15 7.95 28.69
N ARG A 130 12.57 9.19 28.45
CA ARG A 130 13.73 9.53 27.62
C ARG A 130 14.84 10.13 28.46
N GLY A 131 16.08 9.78 28.13
CA GLY A 131 17.28 10.35 28.75
C GLY A 131 17.92 9.49 29.84
N LEU A 132 17.34 8.32 30.20
CA LEU A 132 17.97 7.45 31.19
C LEU A 132 19.19 6.74 30.57
N PRO A 133 20.40 6.92 31.11
CA PRO A 133 21.63 6.43 30.50
C PRO A 133 21.64 4.91 30.35
N GLU A 134 22.32 4.40 29.32
CA GLU A 134 22.43 2.96 29.03
C GLU A 134 23.27 2.20 30.07
N SER A 135 23.99 2.91 30.96
CA SER A 135 24.69 2.33 32.11
C SER A 135 23.74 1.60 33.08
N VAL A 136 22.46 1.98 33.11
CA VAL A 136 21.44 1.27 33.88
C VAL A 136 21.10 -0.04 33.18
N LEU A 137 21.59 -1.13 33.75
CA LEU A 137 21.40 -2.50 33.26
C LEU A 137 19.95 -2.96 33.45
N PRO A 138 19.46 -3.93 32.63
CA PRO A 138 18.08 -4.42 32.70
C PRO A 138 17.62 -4.85 34.10
N GLU A 139 18.49 -5.47 34.87
CA GLU A 139 18.22 -5.95 36.24
C GLU A 139 18.02 -4.81 37.25
N THR A 140 18.71 -3.67 37.06
CA THR A 140 18.60 -2.48 37.92
C THR A 140 17.55 -1.49 37.43
N LEU A 141 17.00 -1.71 36.24
CA LEU A 141 16.09 -0.78 35.58
C LEU A 141 14.80 -0.56 36.37
N LEU A 142 14.15 -1.64 36.79
CA LEU A 142 12.88 -1.56 37.50
C LEU A 142 13.02 -0.87 38.87
N PRO A 143 14.00 -1.22 39.73
CA PRO A 143 14.28 -0.47 40.96
C PRO A 143 14.58 1.01 40.71
N THR A 144 15.37 1.32 39.69
CA THR A 144 15.74 2.71 39.34
C THR A 144 14.51 3.53 38.93
N VAL A 145 13.68 2.98 38.04
CA VAL A 145 12.43 3.62 37.60
C VAL A 145 11.48 3.82 38.78
N ARG A 146 11.35 2.82 39.67
CA ARG A 146 10.53 2.93 40.88
C ARG A 146 11.01 4.06 41.79
N ALA A 147 12.32 4.17 42.03
CA ALA A 147 12.90 5.25 42.82
C ALA A 147 12.64 6.63 42.20
N ILE A 148 12.75 6.76 40.88
CA ILE A 148 12.40 7.99 40.16
C ILE A 148 10.91 8.31 40.35
N PHE A 149 10.03 7.31 40.25
CA PHE A 149 8.59 7.53 40.42
C PHE A 149 8.22 7.93 41.85
N GLN A 150 8.87 7.33 42.85
CA GLN A 150 8.69 7.71 44.25
C GLN A 150 9.17 9.15 44.51
N SER A 151 10.24 9.59 43.85
CA SER A 151 10.71 10.98 43.97
C SER A 151 9.73 12.00 43.37
N LEU A 152 8.97 11.60 42.34
CA LEU A 152 7.96 12.43 41.70
C LEU A 152 6.64 12.48 42.47
N LEU A 153 6.26 11.38 43.10
CA LEU A 153 5.06 11.26 43.93
C LEU A 153 5.40 10.70 45.31
N PRO A 154 5.97 11.51 46.22
CA PRO A 154 6.35 11.06 47.56
C PRO A 154 5.15 10.61 48.42
N ASP A 155 3.95 11.09 48.08
CA ASP A 155 2.69 10.79 48.75
C ASP A 155 2.09 9.43 48.34
N ALA A 156 2.55 8.85 47.22
CA ALA A 156 2.04 7.58 46.72
C ALA A 156 2.65 6.40 47.49
N SER A 157 1.82 5.39 47.79
CA SER A 157 2.30 4.15 48.40
C SER A 157 3.07 3.28 47.39
N GLU A 158 3.87 2.34 47.89
CA GLU A 158 4.56 1.37 47.02
C GLU A 158 3.60 0.54 46.17
N GLN A 159 2.39 0.28 46.68
CA GLN A 159 1.34 -0.46 45.97
C GLN A 159 0.76 0.38 44.82
N ASP A 160 0.62 1.69 45.01
CA ASP A 160 0.12 2.60 43.98
C ASP A 160 1.11 2.72 42.81
N LEU A 161 2.42 2.71 43.12
CA LEU A 161 3.51 2.77 42.16
C LEU A 161 3.92 1.39 41.60
N TYR A 162 3.00 0.42 41.59
CA TYR A 162 3.26 -0.89 41.02
C TYR A 162 3.50 -0.80 39.51
N ILE A 163 4.68 -1.26 39.09
CA ILE A 163 5.12 -1.33 37.70
C ILE A 163 5.01 -2.78 37.22
N GLU A 164 4.14 -3.03 36.24
CA GLU A 164 3.95 -4.36 35.66
C GLU A 164 5.16 -4.79 34.81
N ARG A 165 5.70 -3.84 34.02
CA ARG A 165 6.88 -4.07 33.18
C ARG A 165 7.66 -2.78 32.97
N ALA A 166 8.97 -2.89 32.90
CA ALA A 166 9.87 -1.82 32.48
C ALA A 166 10.95 -2.41 31.57
N HIS A 167 11.11 -1.87 30.38
CA HIS A 167 12.10 -2.35 29.42
C HIS A 167 12.55 -1.21 28.49
N ARG A 168 13.74 -1.37 27.90
CA ARG A 168 14.20 -0.43 26.87
C ARG A 168 13.50 -0.70 25.55
N ALA A 169 13.04 0.36 24.89
CA ALA A 169 12.48 0.29 23.56
C ALA A 169 13.56 -0.13 22.55
N LEU A 170 13.14 -0.81 21.49
CA LEU A 170 14.03 -1.12 20.37
C LEU A 170 14.47 0.17 19.65
N ARG A 171 15.71 0.20 19.16
CA ARG A 171 16.20 1.33 18.34
C ARG A 171 15.56 1.26 16.95
N PRO A 172 14.93 2.33 16.46
CA PRO A 172 14.65 2.43 15.04
C PRO A 172 15.96 2.58 14.25
N PRO A 173 15.99 2.19 12.96
CA PRO A 173 17.21 2.25 12.13
C PRO A 173 17.84 3.64 12.02
N THR A 174 17.06 4.70 12.16
CA THR A 174 17.48 6.10 12.02
C THR A 174 17.93 6.75 13.34
N TYR A 175 18.07 5.97 14.42
CA TYR A 175 18.34 6.51 15.75
C TYR A 175 19.80 6.95 15.93
N ASN A 176 20.01 8.12 16.53
CA ASN A 176 21.34 8.58 16.92
C ASN A 176 21.97 7.56 17.88
N MET A 177 23.06 6.92 17.48
CA MET A 177 23.68 5.86 18.27
C MET A 177 24.17 6.32 19.64
N ASN A 178 24.43 7.61 19.79
CA ASN A 178 24.93 8.23 21.01
C ASN A 178 23.82 8.57 22.01
N ALA A 179 22.55 8.59 21.58
CA ALA A 179 21.43 8.83 22.49
C ALA A 179 21.06 7.52 23.24
N PRO A 180 20.69 7.59 24.53
CA PRO A 180 20.23 6.42 25.26
C PRO A 180 18.83 6.00 24.79
N ARG A 181 18.57 4.69 24.68
CA ARG A 181 17.23 4.18 24.31
C ARG A 181 16.18 4.62 25.33
N ASP A 182 15.04 5.05 24.79
CA ASP A 182 13.84 5.32 25.58
C ASP A 182 13.40 4.05 26.33
N ILE A 183 12.82 4.21 27.52
CA ILE A 183 12.28 3.12 28.33
C ILE A 183 10.76 3.17 28.27
N ILE A 184 10.14 2.02 28.12
CA ILE A 184 8.68 1.87 28.19
C ILE A 184 8.35 1.16 29.50
N THR A 185 7.55 1.82 30.32
CA THR A 185 7.05 1.30 31.59
C THR A 185 5.55 1.19 31.52
N LYS A 186 4.96 0.14 32.11
CA LYS A 186 3.51 0.00 32.25
C LYS A 186 3.16 0.01 33.73
N LEU A 187 2.27 0.93 34.12
CA LEU A 187 1.73 1.00 35.47
C LEU A 187 0.42 0.21 35.55
N LEU A 188 0.14 -0.32 36.73
CA LEU A 188 -1.13 -1.02 36.99
C LEU A 188 -2.33 -0.07 37.01
N TYR A 189 -2.16 1.13 37.59
CA TYR A 189 -3.24 2.09 37.81
C TYR A 189 -3.13 3.30 36.88
N PHE A 190 -4.17 3.53 36.09
CA PHE A 190 -4.24 4.68 35.17
C PHE A 190 -4.21 6.05 35.88
N PRO A 191 -4.94 6.28 36.99
CA PRO A 191 -4.92 7.58 37.68
C PRO A 191 -3.53 7.95 38.23
N ILE A 192 -2.79 6.95 38.73
CA ILE A 192 -1.42 7.14 39.21
C ILE A 192 -0.50 7.53 38.05
N LYS A 193 -0.65 6.88 36.89
CA LYS A 193 0.08 7.26 35.67
C LYS A 193 -0.18 8.71 35.27
N GLU A 194 -1.42 9.20 35.35
CA GLU A 194 -1.74 10.59 35.02
C GLU A 194 -1.14 11.58 36.02
N ARG A 195 -1.25 11.29 37.32
CA ARG A 195 -0.57 12.08 38.37
C ARG A 195 0.93 12.15 38.14
N LEU A 196 1.56 11.02 37.82
CA LEU A 196 3.01 10.93 37.60
C LEU A 196 3.43 11.74 36.36
N MET A 197 2.67 11.62 35.27
CA MET A 197 2.90 12.41 34.06
C MET A 197 2.78 13.91 34.32
N LYS A 198 1.82 14.32 35.15
CA LYS A 198 1.67 15.73 35.54
C LYS A 198 2.83 16.20 36.41
N ALA A 199 3.19 15.44 37.44
CA ALA A 199 4.33 15.75 38.32
C ALA A 199 5.65 15.86 37.53
N ALA A 200 5.89 14.95 36.59
CA ALA A 200 7.07 14.98 35.73
C ALA A 200 7.08 16.15 34.72
N TRP A 201 5.91 16.62 34.30
CA TRP A 201 5.79 17.81 33.45
C TRP A 201 6.11 19.08 34.23
N ASP A 202 5.57 19.19 35.45
CA ASP A 202 5.74 20.35 36.31
C ASP A 202 7.20 20.44 36.83
N ASN A 203 7.77 19.30 37.24
CA ASN A 203 9.13 19.18 37.76
C ASN A 203 9.86 17.98 37.12
N PRO A 204 10.56 18.17 35.99
CA PRO A 204 11.32 17.11 35.34
C PRO A 204 12.42 16.57 36.26
N PRO A 205 12.43 15.26 36.58
CA PRO A 205 13.43 14.71 37.49
C PRO A 205 14.77 14.59 36.79
N THR A 206 15.85 14.63 37.57
CA THR A 206 17.21 14.43 37.07
C THR A 206 17.77 13.09 37.56
N TYR A 207 18.56 12.44 36.72
CA TYR A 207 19.26 11.20 37.07
C TYR A 207 20.70 11.27 36.55
N GLN A 208 21.68 11.13 37.44
CA GLN A 208 23.11 11.25 37.11
C GLN A 208 23.45 12.54 36.34
N GLY A 209 22.83 13.66 36.71
CA GLY A 209 23.01 14.96 36.05
C GLY A 209 22.26 15.14 34.73
N GLN A 210 21.53 14.12 34.24
CA GLN A 210 20.71 14.20 33.03
C GLN A 210 19.24 14.43 33.37
N THR A 211 18.60 15.41 32.73
CA THR A 211 17.15 15.63 32.86
C THR A 211 16.37 14.55 32.10
N LEU A 212 15.45 13.89 32.80
CA LEU A 212 14.57 12.88 32.24
C LEU A 212 13.28 13.50 31.71
N HIS A 213 12.85 13.03 30.56
CA HIS A 213 11.62 13.49 29.91
C HIS A 213 10.59 12.37 29.85
N PHE A 214 9.34 12.70 30.17
CA PHE A 214 8.25 11.75 30.30
C PHE A 214 7.21 12.01 29.21
N TYR A 215 6.88 10.98 28.44
CA TYR A 215 5.93 11.05 27.35
C TYR A 215 4.88 9.95 27.47
N GLN A 216 3.72 10.19 26.87
CA GLN A 216 2.75 9.13 26.64
C GLN A 216 3.26 8.19 25.55
N ASP A 217 3.10 6.89 25.74
CA ASP A 217 3.36 5.90 24.68
C ASP A 217 2.14 5.85 23.75
N LEU A 218 2.25 6.52 22.61
CA LEU A 218 1.19 6.59 21.60
C LEU A 218 1.52 5.65 20.43
N SER A 219 0.50 5.25 19.68
CA SER A 219 0.73 4.47 18.47
C SER A 219 1.57 5.29 17.45
N PRO A 220 2.37 4.62 16.59
CA PRO A 220 3.10 5.30 15.53
C PRO A 220 2.19 6.10 14.59
N THR A 221 0.99 5.59 14.30
CA THR A 221 -0.01 6.27 13.46
C THR A 221 -0.49 7.57 14.11
N THR A 222 -0.78 7.57 15.41
CA THR A 222 -1.16 8.78 16.15
C THR A 222 -0.03 9.80 16.16
N LEU A 223 1.21 9.34 16.39
CA LEU A 223 2.37 10.23 16.37
C LEU A 223 2.57 10.86 14.99
N GLN A 224 2.34 10.11 13.91
CA GLN A 224 2.40 10.64 12.56
C GLN A 224 1.30 11.68 12.32
N LYS A 225 0.04 11.36 12.63
CA LYS A 225 -1.09 12.30 12.52
C LYS A 225 -0.83 13.61 13.30
N ARG A 226 -0.21 13.53 14.49
CA ARG A 226 0.20 14.73 15.26
C ARG A 226 1.30 15.54 14.59
N ARG A 227 2.28 14.88 13.95
CA ARG A 227 3.34 15.56 13.18
C ARG A 227 2.77 16.26 11.95
N ASP A 228 1.81 15.64 11.28
CA ASP A 228 1.16 16.20 10.10
C ASP A 228 0.36 17.47 10.47
N LEU A 229 -0.15 17.54 11.71
CA LEU A 229 -0.78 18.75 12.29
C LEU A 229 0.22 19.76 12.89
N ASN A 230 1.53 19.58 12.74
CA ASN A 230 2.53 20.54 13.23
C ASN A 230 2.32 21.96 12.67
N PRO A 231 2.03 22.16 11.36
CA PRO A 231 1.78 23.49 10.82
C PRO A 231 0.59 24.18 11.51
N LEU A 232 -0.49 23.43 11.75
CA LEU A 232 -1.68 23.93 12.44
C LEU A 232 -1.36 24.28 13.91
N THR A 233 -0.76 23.36 14.65
CA THR A 233 -0.45 23.58 16.07
C THR A 233 0.54 24.73 16.29
N THR A 234 1.52 24.90 15.39
CA THR A 234 2.44 26.04 15.41
C THR A 234 1.69 27.35 15.25
N ALA A 235 0.81 27.45 14.25
CA ALA A 235 0.02 28.65 14.02
C ALA A 235 -0.98 28.94 15.16
N LEU A 236 -1.53 27.91 15.82
CA LEU A 236 -2.37 28.09 17.00
C LEU A 236 -1.59 28.73 18.16
N VAL A 237 -0.35 28.28 18.40
CA VAL A 237 0.53 28.85 19.42
C VAL A 237 0.92 30.28 19.08
N GLU A 238 1.25 30.58 17.83
CA GLU A 238 1.56 31.94 17.35
C GLU A 238 0.38 32.91 17.57
N LYS A 239 -0.86 32.43 17.45
CA LYS A 239 -2.07 33.21 17.73
C LYS A 239 -2.44 33.26 19.21
N GLY A 240 -1.72 32.56 20.09
CA GLY A 240 -2.00 32.48 21.51
C GLY A 240 -3.21 31.63 21.88
N TRP A 241 -3.70 30.78 20.96
CA TRP A 241 -4.81 29.86 21.24
C TRP A 241 -4.28 28.58 21.88
N ARG A 242 -4.92 28.17 22.99
CA ARG A 242 -4.55 26.93 23.68
C ARG A 242 -5.16 25.75 22.96
N TYR A 243 -4.39 24.68 22.83
CA TYR A 243 -4.90 23.41 22.32
C TYR A 243 -4.57 22.26 23.27
N THR A 244 -5.37 21.21 23.21
CA THR A 244 -5.14 19.96 23.93
C THR A 244 -5.39 18.76 23.02
N TRP A 245 -4.68 17.67 23.28
CA TRP A 245 -4.86 16.42 22.55
C TRP A 245 -5.85 15.52 23.29
N GLY A 246 -6.92 15.12 22.61
CA GLY A 246 -7.84 14.08 23.06
C GLY A 246 -7.39 12.68 22.60
N HIS A 247 -7.85 11.66 23.33
CA HIS A 247 -7.57 10.25 23.03
C HIS A 247 -8.65 9.64 22.10
N PRO A 248 -8.28 8.74 21.17
CA PRO A 248 -6.91 8.40 20.74
C PRO A 248 -6.23 9.52 19.93
N PHE A 249 -6.97 10.13 19.00
CA PHE A 249 -6.53 11.28 18.21
C PHE A 249 -7.67 12.28 18.03
N LYS A 250 -7.63 13.40 18.75
CA LYS A 250 -8.49 14.58 18.56
C LYS A 250 -7.68 15.82 18.92
N LEU A 251 -7.82 16.91 18.18
CA LEU A 251 -7.23 18.19 18.55
C LEU A 251 -8.35 19.12 19.03
N HIS A 252 -8.34 19.47 20.32
CA HIS A 252 -9.25 20.45 20.88
C HIS A 252 -8.56 21.81 20.90
N VAL A 253 -9.21 22.82 20.32
CA VAL A 253 -8.70 24.19 20.25
C VAL A 253 -9.65 25.10 21.02
N LYS A 254 -9.13 25.82 22.01
CA LYS A 254 -9.89 26.80 22.80
C LYS A 254 -9.64 28.21 22.27
N LYS A 255 -10.69 28.84 21.76
CA LYS A 255 -10.70 30.23 21.27
C LYS A 255 -11.78 30.99 22.04
N GLY A 256 -11.35 31.81 22.99
CA GLY A 256 -12.25 32.44 23.96
C GLY A 256 -12.96 31.38 24.82
N GLU A 257 -14.29 31.40 24.82
CA GLU A 257 -15.13 30.42 25.55
C GLU A 257 -15.47 29.18 24.70
N GLN A 258 -15.29 29.25 23.38
CA GLN A 258 -15.64 28.15 22.48
C GLN A 258 -14.49 27.16 22.33
N THR A 259 -14.84 25.88 22.25
CA THR A 259 -13.91 24.78 21.99
C THR A 259 -14.27 24.12 20.67
N TYR A 260 -13.32 24.10 19.74
CA TYR A 260 -13.43 23.44 18.45
C TYR A 260 -12.66 22.13 18.48
N THR A 261 -13.14 21.10 17.77
CA THR A 261 -12.50 19.79 17.73
C THR A 261 -12.24 19.36 16.30
N LEU A 262 -11.00 18.94 16.02
CA LEU A 262 -10.60 18.31 14.78
C LEU A 262 -10.42 16.80 15.00
N HIS A 263 -11.05 16.01 14.13
CA HIS A 263 -11.05 14.54 14.23
C HIS A 263 -10.10 13.87 13.23
N GLN A 264 -9.86 14.49 12.08
CA GLN A 264 -9.03 13.93 11.02
C GLN A 264 -7.99 14.95 10.55
N VAL A 265 -6.89 14.44 10.02
CA VAL A 265 -5.81 15.29 9.47
C VAL A 265 -6.23 15.88 8.11
N THR A 266 -7.07 15.18 7.34
CA THR A 266 -7.60 15.62 6.05
C THR A 266 -8.33 16.94 6.15
N ASP A 267 -9.10 17.13 7.22
CA ASP A 267 -9.94 18.30 7.42
C ASP A 267 -9.15 19.49 8.00
N MET A 268 -7.82 19.38 8.11
CA MET A 268 -6.96 20.40 8.72
C MET A 268 -7.12 21.77 8.07
N GLN A 269 -7.17 21.83 6.74
CA GLN A 269 -7.25 23.09 5.99
C GLN A 269 -8.62 23.75 6.18
N ASP A 270 -9.69 22.97 6.04
CA ASP A 270 -11.07 23.44 6.23
C ASP A 270 -11.30 23.89 7.67
N PHE A 271 -10.75 23.15 8.63
CA PHE A 271 -10.78 23.50 10.04
C PHE A 271 -10.03 24.80 10.33
N ALA A 272 -8.83 24.97 9.77
CA ALA A 272 -8.05 26.20 9.92
C ALA A 272 -8.82 27.41 9.37
N GLN A 273 -9.42 27.27 8.19
CA GLN A 273 -10.25 28.32 7.61
C GLN A 273 -11.48 28.61 8.48
N TYR A 274 -12.16 27.58 8.99
CA TYR A 274 -13.33 27.72 9.86
C TYR A 274 -13.02 28.48 11.15
N ILE A 275 -11.86 28.22 11.78
CA ILE A 275 -11.44 28.94 12.99
C ILE A 275 -10.85 30.33 12.68
N GLY A 276 -10.73 30.70 11.40
CA GLY A 276 -10.20 32.00 10.95
C GLY A 276 -8.67 32.08 10.99
N LEU A 277 -8.00 30.97 10.70
CA LEU A 277 -6.55 30.83 10.74
C LEU A 277 -6.02 30.48 9.34
N SER A 278 -5.07 31.28 8.85
CA SER A 278 -4.40 31.04 7.57
C SER A 278 -3.12 30.25 7.82
N LEU A 279 -3.07 29.00 7.34
CA LEU A 279 -1.86 28.20 7.40
C LEU A 279 -0.85 28.70 6.37
N ARG A 280 0.40 28.89 6.79
CA ARG A 280 1.50 29.20 5.89
C ARG A 280 1.74 27.96 5.01
N GLN A 281 1.54 28.09 3.70
CA GLN A 281 1.93 27.04 2.78
C GLN A 281 3.45 26.84 2.87
N PRO A 282 3.96 25.59 2.88
CA PRO A 282 5.38 25.37 2.74
C PRO A 282 5.83 26.03 1.43
N ALA A 283 6.87 26.86 1.50
CA ALA A 283 7.42 27.54 0.34
C ALA A 283 7.72 26.49 -0.75
N GLN A 284 7.06 26.57 -1.89
CA GLN A 284 7.51 25.86 -3.07
C GLN A 284 8.89 26.41 -3.40
N GLU A 285 9.92 25.58 -3.23
CA GLU A 285 11.23 25.85 -3.80
C GLU A 285 11.02 26.04 -5.31
N THR A 286 11.18 27.27 -5.75
CA THR A 286 11.11 27.64 -7.17
C THR A 286 12.36 27.11 -7.83
N GLU A 287 12.31 25.86 -8.30
CA GLU A 287 13.22 25.39 -9.34
C GLU A 287 12.89 26.10 -10.66
N SER A 288 13.35 27.33 -10.79
CA SER A 288 13.41 28.03 -12.07
C SER A 288 14.66 28.90 -12.14
N SER A 289 15.81 28.27 -12.31
CA SER A 289 16.89 28.84 -13.11
C SER A 289 17.80 27.72 -13.61
N THR A 290 17.55 27.27 -14.83
CA THR A 290 18.53 26.56 -15.65
C THR A 290 19.56 27.57 -16.14
N PRO A 291 20.87 27.41 -15.91
CA PRO A 291 21.87 28.03 -16.75
C PRO A 291 22.25 27.08 -17.87
N ALA A 292 22.38 27.67 -19.06
CA ALA A 292 22.78 27.07 -20.31
C ALA A 292 24.10 26.26 -20.20
N GLY A 293 24.20 25.25 -21.07
CA GLY A 293 25.18 24.18 -20.98
C GLY A 293 26.64 24.56 -21.15
N ASP A 294 27.49 23.73 -20.54
CA ASP A 294 28.88 23.58 -20.93
C ASP A 294 29.05 22.21 -21.60
N ASN A 295 29.52 22.26 -22.83
CA ASN A 295 29.61 21.14 -23.76
C ASN A 295 31.04 20.58 -23.64
N ARG A 296 31.25 19.56 -22.81
CA ARG A 296 32.52 18.83 -22.76
C ARG A 296 32.31 17.34 -23.03
N ARG A 297 32.84 16.94 -24.18
CA ARG A 297 32.96 15.57 -24.64
C ARG A 297 33.96 14.77 -23.79
N ASP A 298 33.65 13.48 -23.70
CA ASP A 298 34.53 12.30 -23.60
C ASP A 298 35.48 12.13 -22.40
N GLU A 299 35.09 11.23 -21.48
CA GLU A 299 35.97 10.14 -21.01
C GLU A 299 35.15 8.89 -20.61
N PRO A 300 35.54 7.66 -21.01
CA PRO A 300 34.91 6.43 -20.54
C PRO A 300 35.39 6.04 -19.13
N ARG A 301 34.43 5.71 -18.24
CA ARG A 301 34.70 5.24 -16.87
C ARG A 301 35.64 4.02 -16.83
N PRO A 302 36.59 3.95 -15.88
CA PRO A 302 37.39 2.75 -15.66
C PRO A 302 36.52 1.62 -15.10
N ARG A 303 36.65 0.43 -15.70
CA ARG A 303 36.00 -0.81 -15.24
C ARG A 303 36.67 -1.29 -13.96
N HIS A 304 35.88 -1.51 -12.90
CA HIS A 304 36.36 -2.14 -11.67
C HIS A 304 36.86 -3.57 -11.92
N PRO A 305 37.93 -4.03 -11.22
CA PRO A 305 38.40 -5.41 -11.32
C PRO A 305 37.37 -6.39 -10.76
N ARG A 306 37.10 -7.43 -11.56
CA ARG A 306 36.28 -8.60 -11.24
C ARG A 306 36.86 -9.30 -10.01
N GLN A 307 36.13 -9.31 -8.90
CA GLN A 307 36.51 -10.07 -7.70
C GLN A 307 36.63 -11.55 -8.05
N GLN A 308 37.84 -12.11 -7.90
CA GLN A 308 38.06 -13.55 -8.01
C GLN A 308 37.52 -14.22 -6.74
N ALA A 309 36.67 -15.23 -6.93
CA ALA A 309 36.10 -16.03 -5.86
C ALA A 309 37.21 -16.81 -5.13
N LYS A 310 37.27 -16.68 -3.80
CA LYS A 310 38.11 -17.54 -2.96
C LYS A 310 37.53 -18.96 -2.93
N PRO A 311 38.34 -20.03 -3.08
CA PRO A 311 37.87 -21.40 -2.94
C PRO A 311 37.52 -21.73 -1.50
N ARG A 312 36.46 -22.54 -1.31
CA ARG A 312 36.03 -23.07 -0.01
C ARG A 312 37.07 -24.05 0.55
N PRO A 313 37.38 -24.02 1.86
CA PRO A 313 38.19 -25.06 2.48
C PRO A 313 37.37 -26.34 2.70
N SER A 314 37.93 -27.46 2.29
CA SER A 314 37.50 -28.83 2.59
C SER A 314 38.20 -29.34 3.86
N THR A 315 37.42 -29.83 4.83
CA THR A 315 37.89 -30.62 5.97
C THR A 315 36.79 -31.65 6.24
N THR A 316 36.94 -32.88 5.72
CA THR A 316 37.67 -34.02 6.30
C THR A 316 37.00 -34.53 7.57
N SER A 317 36.23 -35.61 7.36
CA SER A 317 35.77 -36.58 8.35
C SER A 317 36.92 -37.07 9.23
N VAL A 318 36.78 -36.92 10.54
CA VAL A 318 37.60 -37.61 11.55
C VAL A 318 36.68 -38.54 12.32
N GLY A 319 36.99 -39.84 12.23
CA GLY A 319 36.20 -40.94 12.77
C GLY A 319 36.21 -41.00 14.29
N GLN A 320 35.09 -41.50 14.82
CA GLN A 320 34.94 -41.98 16.18
C GLN A 320 35.79 -43.24 16.39
N ALA A 321 36.59 -43.25 17.44
CA ALA A 321 37.14 -44.47 18.03
C ALA A 321 36.67 -44.57 19.48
N HIS A 322 35.90 -45.62 19.75
CA HIS A 322 35.59 -46.15 21.06
C HIS A 322 36.85 -46.63 21.78
N THR A 323 36.93 -46.42 23.09
CA THR A 323 37.50 -47.40 24.02
C THR A 323 36.78 -47.28 25.37
N ASP A 324 36.11 -48.37 25.74
CA ASP A 324 35.71 -48.72 27.09
C ASP A 324 36.94 -48.89 28.00
N THR A 325 36.84 -48.46 29.26
CA THR A 325 37.01 -49.24 30.50
C THR A 325 36.89 -48.29 31.70
#